data_AF-A0A1A9AFZ8-F1
#
_entry.id   AF-A0A1A9AFZ8-F1
#
_cell.length_a   1.000
_cell.length_b   1.000
_cell.length_c   1.000
_cell.angle_alpha   90.00
_cell.angle_beta   90.00
_cell.angle_gamma   90.00
#
_symmetry.space_group_name_H-M   'P 1'
#
loop_
_entity.id
_entity.type
_entity.pdbx_description
1 polymer ?
#
loop_
_entity_poly.entity_id
_entity_poly.type
_entity_poly.pdbx_seq_one_letter_code
_entity_poly.pdbx_strand_id
1 'polypeptide(L)'
;MSSRKLFSNSSKELFSEKFYEAMNNDSSDLSKYDHECNEIIVYNPKDVMIKICKNYLRYIEYCKLLNDDNSLYKDSVFFNYWLYGVLTHIYGFNSTEQIRTRFSALQLKWINFDYRRINEPY
;
A
#
# COMPACT_ATOMS: atom_id res chain seq x y z
N MET A 1 -1.42 -7.47 18.08
CA MET A 1 -1.73 -6.37 19.03
C MET A 1 -1.32 -5.06 18.39
N SER A 2 -2.24 -4.22 17.93
CA SER A 2 -2.81 -4.35 16.58
C SER A 2 -2.41 -3.10 15.77
N SER A 3 -2.55 -3.07 14.44
CA SER A 3 -2.28 -1.97 13.49
C SER A 3 -2.63 -0.55 13.98
N ARG A 4 -3.48 -0.43 15.02
CA ARG A 4 -3.75 0.75 15.86
C ARG A 4 -2.54 1.60 16.27
N LYS A 5 -1.34 1.05 16.46
CA LYS A 5 -0.14 1.87 16.80
C LYS A 5 0.35 2.72 15.62
N LEU A 6 0.10 2.33 14.36
CA LEU A 6 0.45 3.16 13.19
C LEU A 6 -0.38 4.45 13.19
N PHE A 7 -1.60 4.30 13.70
CA PHE A 7 -2.68 5.26 13.64
C PHE A 7 -2.86 6.02 14.95
N SER A 8 -2.00 5.80 15.96
CA SER A 8 -2.19 6.33 17.31
C SER A 8 -2.09 7.85 17.38
N ASN A 9 -1.43 8.48 16.40
CA ASN A 9 -1.21 9.92 16.35
C ASN A 9 -2.27 10.67 15.52
N SER A 10 -3.18 9.95 14.87
CA SER A 10 -4.26 10.56 14.09
C SER A 10 -5.39 11.04 15.01
N SER A 11 -5.85 12.27 14.82
CA SER A 11 -7.02 12.83 15.50
C SER A 11 -8.36 12.38 14.91
N LYS A 12 -8.37 11.64 13.80
CA LYS A 12 -9.59 11.12 13.15
C LYS A 12 -10.34 10.14 14.04
N GLU A 13 -11.64 9.98 13.78
CA GLU A 13 -12.47 9.02 14.51
C GLU A 13 -12.53 7.67 13.81
N LEU A 14 -12.76 7.68 12.48
CA LEU A 14 -12.93 6.46 11.70
C LEU A 14 -11.59 5.79 11.42
N PHE A 15 -11.51 4.48 11.61
CA PHE A 15 -10.31 3.70 11.32
C PHE A 15 -9.84 3.87 9.86
N SER A 16 -10.77 3.92 8.90
CA SER A 16 -10.46 4.17 7.49
C SER A 16 -9.76 5.51 7.27
N GLU A 17 -10.17 6.56 7.97
CA GLU A 17 -9.54 7.88 7.86
C GLU A 17 -8.14 7.88 8.43
N LYS A 18 -7.93 7.22 9.59
CA LYS A 18 -6.58 7.04 10.14
C LYS A 18 -5.69 6.25 9.19
N PHE A 19 -6.25 5.21 8.58
CA PHE A 19 -5.57 4.39 7.59
C PHE A 19 -5.14 5.22 6.38
N TYR A 20 -6.04 6.00 5.79
CA TYR A 20 -5.72 6.86 4.64
C TYR A 20 -4.71 7.95 5.00
N GLU A 21 -4.81 8.55 6.19
CA GLU A 21 -3.85 9.54 6.67
C GLU A 21 -2.43 8.96 6.77
N ALA A 22 -2.28 7.77 7.37
CA ALA A 22 -0.99 7.11 7.45
C ALA A 22 -0.45 6.68 6.08
N MET A 23 -1.31 6.21 5.18
CA MET A 23 -0.94 5.83 3.81
C MET A 23 -0.48 7.02 2.97
N ASN A 24 -1.05 8.20 3.22
CA ASN A 24 -0.73 9.43 2.50
C ASN A 24 0.43 10.22 3.12
N ASN A 25 0.94 9.81 4.29
CA ASN A 25 2.03 10.51 4.95
C ASN A 25 3.38 10.23 4.25
N ASP A 26 3.97 11.25 3.63
CA ASP A 26 5.25 11.16 2.91
C ASP A 26 6.49 11.39 3.80
N SER A 27 6.35 11.51 5.13
CA SER A 27 7.44 11.90 6.02
C SER A 27 8.56 10.87 6.21
N SER A 28 8.41 9.66 5.67
CA SER A 28 9.38 8.57 5.84
C SER A 28 10.28 8.47 4.62
N ASP A 29 11.56 8.16 4.83
CA ASP A 29 12.41 7.73 3.73
C ASP A 29 11.90 6.39 3.19
N LEU A 30 11.55 6.37 1.91
CA LEU A 30 11.03 5.22 1.18
C LEU A 30 12.06 4.64 0.19
N SER A 31 13.30 5.14 0.22
CA SER A 31 14.40 4.70 -0.67
C SER A 31 14.68 3.20 -0.57
N LYS A 32 14.48 2.61 0.61
CA LYS A 32 14.68 1.16 0.83
C LYS A 32 13.75 0.26 0.02
N TYR A 33 12.69 0.79 -0.57
CA TYR A 33 11.74 0.07 -1.43
C TYR A 33 11.96 0.36 -2.93
N ASP A 34 13.00 1.12 -3.27
CA ASP A 34 13.28 1.51 -4.65
C ASP A 34 13.47 0.29 -5.55
N HIS A 35 14.23 -0.70 -5.07
CA HIS A 35 14.52 -1.89 -5.83
C HIS A 35 13.23 -2.65 -6.20
N GLU A 36 12.36 -2.91 -5.23
CA GLU A 36 11.11 -3.66 -5.43
C GLU A 36 10.13 -2.91 -6.32
N CYS A 37 10.00 -1.60 -6.10
CA CYS A 37 8.96 -0.78 -6.73
C CYS A 37 9.36 -0.22 -8.10
N ASN A 38 10.64 0.04 -8.37
CA ASN A 38 11.09 0.57 -9.67
C ASN A 38 10.93 -0.45 -10.81
N GLU A 39 10.90 -1.73 -10.47
CA GLU A 39 10.63 -2.85 -11.37
C GLU A 39 9.14 -3.02 -11.73
N ILE A 40 8.24 -2.15 -11.26
CA ILE A 40 6.82 -2.26 -11.61
C ILE A 40 6.60 -2.00 -13.12
N ILE A 41 5.91 -2.92 -13.78
CA ILE A 41 5.61 -2.86 -15.22
C ILE A 41 4.23 -2.23 -15.40
N VAL A 42 4.20 -0.91 -15.60
CA VAL A 42 2.98 -0.10 -15.77
C VAL A 42 3.19 0.96 -16.85
N TYR A 43 2.12 1.26 -17.58
CA TYR A 43 2.10 2.42 -18.48
C TYR A 43 2.05 3.72 -17.66
N ASN A 44 2.65 4.80 -18.19
CA ASN A 44 2.80 6.10 -17.54
C ASN A 44 1.50 6.63 -16.88
N PRO A 45 1.61 7.46 -15.81
CA PRO A 45 2.83 7.87 -15.10
C PRO A 45 3.36 6.79 -14.12
N LYS A 46 4.62 6.37 -14.34
CA LYS A 46 5.28 5.29 -13.59
C LYS A 46 5.72 5.72 -12.19
N ASP A 47 6.11 6.98 -12.03
CA ASP A 47 6.51 7.60 -10.76
C ASP A 47 5.40 7.55 -9.71
N VAL A 48 4.15 7.84 -10.12
CA VAL A 48 2.98 7.76 -9.25
C VAL A 48 2.76 6.33 -8.75
N MET A 49 2.91 5.36 -9.66
CA MET A 49 2.76 3.94 -9.33
C MET A 49 3.88 3.45 -8.40
N ILE A 50 5.11 3.92 -8.60
CA ILE A 50 6.23 3.65 -7.69
C ILE A 50 5.92 4.19 -6.30
N LYS A 51 5.43 5.44 -6.19
CA LYS A 51 5.06 6.04 -4.89
C LYS A 51 4.00 5.21 -4.15
N ILE A 52 2.95 4.79 -4.86
CA ILE A 52 1.89 3.93 -4.30
C ILE A 52 2.46 2.60 -3.81
N CYS A 53 3.32 1.96 -4.60
CA CYS A 53 3.99 0.72 -4.22
C CYS A 53 4.79 0.89 -2.92
N LYS A 54 5.61 1.94 -2.82
CA LYS A 54 6.45 2.22 -1.65
C LYS A 54 5.64 2.43 -0.36
N ASN A 55 4.57 3.22 -0.44
CA ASN A 55 3.70 3.47 0.71
C ASN A 55 3.06 2.18 1.23
N TYR A 56 2.74 1.25 0.34
CA TYR A 56 2.20 -0.05 0.72
C TYR A 56 3.25 -0.98 1.35
N LEU A 57 4.46 -1.06 0.80
CA LEU A 57 5.51 -1.89 1.39
C LEU A 57 5.86 -1.42 2.82
N ARG A 58 5.83 -0.10 3.05
CA ARG A 58 5.92 0.49 4.40
C ARG A 58 4.82 0.00 5.32
N TYR A 59 3.60 -0.01 4.83
CA TYR A 59 2.45 -0.48 5.60
C TYR A 59 2.61 -1.94 6.04
N ILE A 60 2.93 -2.83 5.10
CA ILE A 60 3.14 -4.26 5.41
C ILE A 60 4.21 -4.44 6.48
N GLU A 61 5.35 -3.79 6.31
CA GLU A 61 6.47 -3.92 7.25
C GLU A 61 6.08 -3.47 8.65
N TYR A 62 5.31 -2.38 8.76
CA TYR A 62 4.81 -1.91 10.03
C TYR A 62 3.83 -2.87 10.70
N CYS A 63 2.89 -3.45 9.95
CA CYS A 63 1.97 -4.46 10.49
C CYS A 63 2.70 -5.70 11.00
N LYS A 64 3.75 -6.15 10.29
CA LYS A 64 4.58 -7.27 10.74
C LYS A 64 5.35 -6.96 12.01
N LEU A 65 5.95 -5.77 12.14
CA LEU A 65 6.65 -5.34 13.36
C LEU A 65 5.76 -5.38 14.61
N LEU A 66 4.45 -5.30 14.44
CA LEU A 66 3.47 -5.34 15.53
C LEU A 66 2.86 -6.73 15.79
N ASN A 67 3.37 -7.79 15.15
CA ASN A 67 2.86 -9.17 15.24
C ASN A 67 1.33 -9.20 15.14
N ASP A 68 0.79 -8.55 14.10
CA ASP A 68 -0.65 -8.43 13.89
C ASP A 68 -1.11 -9.24 12.68
N ASP A 69 -0.84 -10.55 12.66
CA ASP A 69 -1.17 -11.42 11.52
C ASP A 69 -2.68 -11.48 11.18
N ASN A 70 -3.56 -11.25 12.17
CA ASN A 70 -5.01 -11.14 11.96
C ASN A 70 -5.44 -9.83 11.26
N SER A 71 -4.53 -8.86 11.11
CA SER A 71 -4.84 -7.57 10.47
C SER A 71 -4.80 -7.62 8.96
N LEU A 72 -3.98 -8.50 8.37
CA LEU A 72 -3.76 -8.58 6.91
C LEU A 72 -5.07 -8.68 6.12
N TYR A 73 -6.07 -9.41 6.62
CA TYR A 73 -7.36 -9.54 5.95
C TYR A 73 -8.21 -8.26 5.99
N LYS A 74 -8.38 -7.63 7.17
CA LYS A 74 -9.14 -6.35 7.28
C LYS A 74 -8.40 -5.22 6.57
N ASP A 75 -7.08 -5.23 6.65
CA ASP A 75 -6.20 -4.24 6.04
C ASP A 75 -6.20 -4.34 4.53
N SER A 76 -6.33 -5.56 3.96
CA SER A 76 -6.47 -5.75 2.52
C SER A 76 -7.70 -5.04 1.94
N VAL A 77 -8.81 -5.00 2.68
CA VAL A 77 -10.03 -4.30 2.26
C VAL A 77 -9.82 -2.79 2.23
N PHE A 78 -9.33 -2.21 3.33
CA PHE A 78 -9.06 -0.77 3.39
C PHE A 78 -8.04 -0.34 2.35
N PHE A 79 -7.05 -1.18 2.10
CA PHE A 79 -6.07 -0.92 1.09
C PHE A 79 -6.63 -1.00 -0.34
N ASN A 80 -7.50 -1.96 -0.65
CA ASN A 80 -8.18 -2.02 -1.94
C ASN A 80 -9.02 -0.75 -2.18
N TYR A 81 -9.75 -0.28 -1.17
CA TYR A 81 -10.51 0.98 -1.26
C TYR A 81 -9.62 2.21 -1.37
N TRP A 82 -8.55 2.29 -0.59
CA TRP A 82 -7.57 3.37 -0.69
C TRP A 82 -6.95 3.42 -2.09
N LEU A 83 -6.48 2.27 -2.59
CA LEU A 83 -5.85 2.21 -3.90
C LEU A 83 -6.83 2.61 -5.00
N TYR A 84 -8.06 2.09 -4.96
CA TYR A 84 -9.09 2.46 -5.92
C TYR A 84 -9.38 3.96 -5.87
N GLY A 85 -9.47 4.55 -4.66
CA GLY A 85 -9.61 5.99 -4.46
C GLY A 85 -8.46 6.81 -5.04
N VAL A 86 -7.21 6.38 -4.81
CA VAL A 86 -6.01 7.04 -5.37
C VAL A 86 -6.01 6.96 -6.89
N LEU A 87 -6.22 5.77 -7.47
CA LEU A 87 -6.23 5.58 -8.92
C LEU A 87 -7.38 6.34 -9.59
N THR A 88 -8.59 6.34 -9.01
CA THR A 88 -9.71 7.13 -9.53
C THR A 88 -9.46 8.63 -9.46
N HIS A 89 -8.79 9.11 -8.41
CA HIS A 89 -8.38 10.51 -8.29
C HIS A 89 -7.37 10.93 -9.37
N ILE A 90 -6.39 10.07 -9.67
CA ILE A 90 -5.33 10.36 -10.65
C ILE A 90 -5.83 10.24 -12.09
N TYR A 91 -6.52 9.14 -12.41
CA TYR A 91 -6.86 8.78 -13.80
C TYR A 91 -8.29 9.19 -14.18
N GLY A 92 -9.10 9.60 -13.21
CA GLY A 92 -10.52 9.88 -13.40
C GLY A 92 -11.38 8.61 -13.34
N PHE A 93 -12.60 8.76 -12.83
CA PHE A 93 -13.54 7.66 -12.63
C PHE A 93 -13.89 6.88 -13.90
N ASN A 94 -13.88 7.54 -15.07
CA ASN A 94 -14.21 6.92 -16.35
C ASN A 94 -13.07 6.08 -16.94
N SER A 95 -11.88 6.10 -16.35
CA SER A 95 -10.69 5.40 -16.84
C SER A 95 -10.59 3.96 -16.32
N THR A 96 -11.72 3.23 -16.33
CA THR A 96 -11.87 1.90 -15.71
C THR A 96 -10.78 0.91 -16.12
N GLU A 97 -10.47 0.81 -17.41
CA GLU A 97 -9.43 -0.10 -17.89
C GLU A 97 -8.04 0.30 -17.38
N GLN A 98 -7.73 1.59 -17.38
CA GLN A 98 -6.44 2.09 -16.88
C GLN A 98 -6.27 1.83 -15.38
N ILE A 99 -7.35 2.03 -14.62
CA ILE A 99 -7.43 1.73 -13.19
C ILE A 99 -7.24 0.24 -12.97
N ARG A 100 -7.97 -0.61 -13.71
CA ARG A 100 -7.90 -2.08 -13.60
C ARG A 100 -6.49 -2.59 -13.85
N THR A 101 -5.86 -2.19 -14.96
CA THR A 101 -4.50 -2.63 -15.29
C THR A 101 -3.48 -2.23 -14.22
N ARG A 102 -3.57 -1.00 -13.71
CA ARG A 102 -2.66 -0.46 -12.69
C ARG A 102 -2.86 -1.11 -11.33
N PHE A 103 -4.12 -1.34 -10.98
CA PHE A 103 -4.50 -2.07 -9.79
C PHE A 103 -3.91 -3.48 -9.81
N SER A 104 -4.08 -4.21 -10.91
CA SER A 104 -3.48 -5.54 -11.08
C SER A 104 -1.96 -5.53 -11.01
N ALA A 105 -1.30 -4.54 -11.62
CA ALA A 105 0.16 -4.44 -11.57
C ALA A 105 0.70 -4.22 -10.14
N LEU A 106 0.00 -3.41 -9.34
CA LEU A 106 0.34 -3.22 -7.93
C LEU A 106 0.08 -4.50 -7.12
N GLN A 107 -1.06 -5.15 -7.33
CA GLN A 107 -1.37 -6.42 -6.68
C GLN A 107 -0.31 -7.50 -6.89
N LEU A 108 0.23 -7.59 -8.11
CA LEU A 108 1.31 -8.54 -8.40
C LEU A 108 2.58 -8.26 -7.59
N LYS A 109 2.93 -6.97 -7.40
CA LYS A 109 4.08 -6.61 -6.55
C LYS A 109 3.86 -6.99 -5.09
N TRP A 110 2.63 -6.86 -4.61
CA TRP A 110 2.27 -7.19 -3.24
C TRP A 110 2.39 -8.68 -2.96
N ILE A 111 1.76 -9.52 -3.80
CA ILE A 111 1.82 -10.97 -3.67
C ILE A 111 3.27 -11.46 -3.71
N ASN A 112 4.09 -10.90 -4.60
CA ASN A 112 5.50 -11.26 -4.70
C ASN A 112 6.32 -10.86 -3.47
N PHE A 113 6.06 -9.67 -2.91
CA PHE A 113 6.76 -9.20 -1.71
C PHE A 113 6.40 -10.04 -0.48
N ASP A 114 5.12 -10.32 -0.27
CA ASP A 114 4.66 -11.19 0.81
C ASP A 114 5.24 -12.60 0.67
N TYR A 115 5.21 -13.18 -0.55
CA TYR A 115 5.79 -14.49 -0.81
C TYR A 115 7.29 -14.56 -0.54
N ARG A 116 8.08 -13.57 -1.00
CA ARG A 116 9.53 -13.55 -0.73
C ARG A 116 9.82 -13.48 0.76
N ARG A 117 9.06 -12.69 1.52
CA ARG A 117 9.26 -12.49 2.97
C ARG A 117 8.71 -13.60 3.86
N ILE A 118 7.80 -14.44 3.37
CA ILE A 118 7.38 -15.68 4.04
C ILE A 118 8.49 -16.74 3.94
N ASN A 119 9.28 -16.70 2.86
CA ASN A 119 10.29 -17.72 2.56
C ASN A 119 11.73 -17.29 2.89
N GLU A 120 11.93 -16.10 3.49
CA GLU A 120 13.24 -15.70 4.02
C GLU A 120 13.55 -16.47 5.31
N PRO A 121 14.63 -17.28 5.36
CA PRO A 121 15.06 -17.93 6.59
C PRO A 121 15.56 -16.88 7.59
N TYR A 122 15.09 -16.98 8.84
CA TYR A 122 15.53 -16.17 9.98
C TYR A 122 17.02 -16.33 10.30
#